data_AF-A0A7C2EQQ2-F1
#
_entry.id   AF-A0A7C2EQQ2-F1
#
_cell.length_a   1.000
_cell.length_b   1.000
_cell.length_c   1.000
_cell.angle_alpha   90.00
_cell.angle_beta   90.00
_cell.angle_gamma   90.00
#
_symmetry.space_group_name_H-M   'P 1'
#
loop_
_entity.id
_entity.type
_entity.pdbx_description
1 polymer ?
#
loop_
_entity_poly.entity_id
_entity_poly.type
_entity_poly.pdbx_seq_one_letter_code
_entity_poly.pdbx_strand_id
1 'polypeptide(L)'
;MKRHAALAALACLAVGWLSGIPAFGTGCEELGRLRLKHTTITRAESVTAGAFEPAGGKPIAELPAFCRVVGVIGPSGDSHIEFEVWMPASGW
;
A
#
# COMPACT_ATOMS: atom_id res chain seq x y z
N MET A 1 -9.33 -23.80 55.23
CA MET A 1 -8.93 -24.21 53.87
C MET A 1 -9.79 -23.62 52.73
N LYS A 2 -10.69 -22.64 52.98
CA LYS A 2 -11.62 -22.08 51.96
C LYS A 2 -11.27 -20.66 51.44
N ARG A 3 -10.08 -20.12 51.76
CA ARG A 3 -9.69 -18.74 51.38
C ARG A 3 -8.81 -18.65 50.12
N HIS A 4 -8.33 -19.78 49.59
CA HIS A 4 -7.42 -19.80 48.43
C HIS A 4 -8.12 -20.00 47.08
N ALA A 5 -9.40 -20.37 47.07
CA ALA A 5 -10.15 -20.58 45.82
C ALA A 5 -10.64 -19.27 45.17
N ALA A 6 -10.70 -18.16 45.92
CA ALA A 6 -11.22 -16.88 45.42
C ALA A 6 -10.17 -16.04 44.67
N LEU A 7 -8.87 -16.34 44.80
CA LEU A 7 -7.80 -15.59 44.13
C LEU A 7 -7.47 -16.12 42.74
N ALA A 8 -7.91 -17.34 42.39
CA ALA A 8 -7.65 -17.93 41.07
C ALA A 8 -8.65 -17.45 39.99
N ALA A 9 -9.78 -16.86 40.38
CA ALA A 9 -10.80 -16.40 39.45
C ALA A 9 -10.54 -14.98 38.88
N LEU A 10 -9.56 -14.24 39.42
CA LEU A 10 -9.28 -12.85 39.02
C LEU A 10 -8.12 -12.69 38.02
N ALA A 11 -7.53 -13.80 37.53
CA ALA A 11 -6.33 -13.75 36.69
C ALA A 11 -6.59 -13.97 35.18
N CYS A 12 -7.80 -14.35 34.76
CA CYS A 12 -8.08 -14.71 33.37
C CYS A 12 -8.78 -13.62 32.52
N LEU A 13 -9.14 -12.46 33.08
CA LEU A 13 -9.91 -11.43 32.35
C LEU A 13 -9.08 -10.27 31.78
N ALA A 14 -7.75 -10.26 31.98
CA ALA A 14 -6.88 -9.14 31.56
C ALA A 14 -6.08 -9.40 30.27
N VAL A 15 -6.39 -10.46 29.49
CA VAL A 15 -5.67 -10.79 28.24
C VAL A 15 -6.54 -10.63 26.98
N GLY A 16 -7.70 -9.96 27.11
CA GLY A 16 -8.69 -9.88 26.02
C GLY A 16 -8.52 -8.71 25.05
N TRP A 17 -7.70 -7.69 25.35
CA TRP A 17 -7.71 -6.41 24.63
C TRP A 17 -6.37 -6.05 23.95
N LEU A 18 -5.68 -7.04 23.37
CA LEU A 18 -4.87 -6.74 22.18
C LEU A 18 -5.74 -6.98 20.95
N SER A 19 -6.74 -6.12 20.76
CA SER A 19 -7.36 -5.97 19.44
C SER A 19 -6.26 -5.53 18.50
N GLY A 20 -5.90 -6.41 17.56
CA GLY A 20 -4.80 -6.20 16.62
C GLY A 20 -4.87 -4.80 16.02
N ILE A 21 -3.75 -4.08 16.07
CA ILE A 21 -3.58 -2.88 15.25
C ILE A 21 -3.86 -3.34 13.82
N PRO A 22 -4.79 -2.72 13.07
CA PRO A 22 -4.93 -3.03 11.66
C PRO A 22 -3.55 -2.78 11.06
N ALA A 23 -2.91 -3.86 10.60
CA ALA A 23 -1.77 -3.73 9.73
C ALA A 23 -2.32 -3.11 8.47
N PHE A 24 -2.29 -1.78 8.38
CA PHE A 24 -2.33 -1.11 7.09
C PHE A 24 -1.08 -1.62 6.38
N GLY A 25 -1.22 -2.69 5.61
CA GLY A 25 -0.33 -2.87 4.47
C GLY A 25 -0.41 -1.55 3.74
N THR A 26 0.72 -0.86 3.61
CA THR A 26 0.78 0.40 2.88
C THR A 26 0.27 0.10 1.47
N GLY A 27 -0.97 0.48 1.19
CA GLY A 27 -1.59 0.28 -0.12
C GLY A 27 -0.80 1.01 -1.19
N CYS A 28 -1.13 0.76 -2.46
CA CYS A 28 -0.45 1.43 -3.58
C CYS A 28 -0.43 2.96 -3.39
N GLU A 29 -1.52 3.50 -2.86
CA GLU A 29 -1.76 4.92 -2.63
C GLU A 29 -0.74 5.56 -1.69
N GLU A 30 -0.16 4.79 -0.76
CA GLU A 30 0.88 5.28 0.16
C GLU A 30 2.18 5.64 -0.56
N LEU A 31 2.44 5.03 -1.72
CA LEU A 31 3.61 5.38 -2.54
C LEU A 31 3.53 6.82 -3.04
N GLY A 32 2.33 7.40 -3.15
CA GLY A 32 2.16 8.83 -3.46
C GLY A 32 2.82 9.76 -2.44
N ARG A 33 3.12 9.27 -1.23
CA ARG A 33 3.77 10.05 -0.17
C ARG A 33 5.29 9.91 -0.15
N LEU A 34 5.85 9.03 -0.97
CA LEU A 34 7.29 8.77 -1.00
C LEU A 34 8.06 10.03 -1.41
N ARG A 35 9.13 10.32 -0.67
CA ARG A 35 10.03 11.45 -0.94
C ARG A 35 11.34 10.92 -1.48
N LEU A 36 11.55 11.11 -2.78
CA LEU A 36 12.78 10.78 -3.47
C LEU A 36 13.44 12.06 -3.98
N LYS A 37 14.76 12.06 -4.09
CA LYS A 37 15.49 13.22 -4.62
C LYS A 37 15.06 13.49 -6.05
N HIS A 38 14.75 14.74 -6.35
CA HIS A 38 14.42 15.21 -7.69
C HIS A 38 13.19 14.56 -8.33
N THR A 39 12.31 13.95 -7.53
CA THR A 39 11.16 13.20 -8.04
C THR A 39 9.88 13.63 -7.36
N THR A 40 8.83 13.80 -8.16
CA THR A 40 7.47 14.00 -7.69
C THR A 40 6.60 12.85 -8.19
N ILE A 41 5.98 12.11 -7.27
CA ILE A 41 4.94 11.14 -7.62
C ILE A 41 3.62 11.91 -7.69
N THR A 42 3.00 11.90 -8.87
CA THR A 42 1.74 12.61 -9.13
C THR A 42 0.53 11.71 -8.94
N ARG A 43 0.71 10.38 -9.08
CA ARG A 43 -0.35 9.40 -8.86
C ARG A 43 0.24 8.09 -8.35
N ALA A 44 -0.45 7.48 -7.41
CA ALA A 44 -0.25 6.09 -7.03
C ALA A 44 -1.63 5.48 -6.78
N GLU A 45 -2.00 4.46 -7.55
CA GLU A 45 -3.33 3.87 -7.51
C GLU A 45 -3.35 2.36 -7.72
N SER A 46 -4.24 1.70 -6.99
CA SER A 46 -4.57 0.30 -7.22
C SER A 46 -5.48 0.16 -8.44
N VAL A 47 -5.04 -0.61 -9.43
CA VAL A 47 -5.80 -0.94 -10.65
C VAL A 47 -6.29 -2.38 -10.56
N THR A 48 -7.58 -2.59 -10.80
CA THR A 48 -8.20 -3.91 -10.79
C THR A 48 -7.77 -4.75 -11.99
N ALA A 49 -7.85 -6.07 -11.87
CA ALA A 49 -7.61 -6.97 -12.99
C ALA A 49 -8.63 -6.74 -14.13
N GLY A 50 -8.22 -7.02 -15.37
CA GLY A 50 -9.05 -6.90 -16.56
C GLY A 50 -8.42 -6.02 -17.64
N ALA A 51 -9.24 -5.23 -18.32
CA ALA A 51 -8.78 -4.29 -19.34
C ALA A 51 -8.33 -2.97 -18.70
N PHE A 52 -7.21 -2.44 -19.18
CA PHE A 52 -6.72 -1.11 -18.81
C PHE A 52 -6.44 -0.28 -20.05
N GLU A 53 -6.87 0.98 -20.01
CA GLU A 53 -6.69 1.95 -21.10
C GLU A 53 -5.70 3.04 -20.65
N PRO A 54 -4.41 2.93 -21.01
CA PRO A 54 -3.45 3.99 -20.74
C PRO A 54 -3.77 5.24 -21.58
N ALA A 55 -3.58 6.42 -20.98
CA ALA A 55 -3.72 7.68 -21.70
C ALA A 55 -2.74 7.72 -22.89
N GLY A 56 -3.25 7.95 -24.10
CA GLY A 56 -2.45 7.99 -25.33
C GLY A 56 -1.93 6.63 -25.83
N GLY A 57 -2.22 5.53 -25.12
CA GLY A 57 -1.85 4.17 -25.54
C GLY A 57 -3.04 3.37 -26.06
N LYS A 58 -2.75 2.15 -26.53
CA LYS A 58 -3.79 1.20 -26.91
C LYS A 58 -4.32 0.47 -25.66
N PRO A 59 -5.60 0.08 -25.64
CA PRO A 59 -6.14 -0.78 -24.58
C PRO A 59 -5.34 -2.06 -24.44
N ILE A 60 -5.10 -2.48 -23.20
CA ILE A 60 -4.44 -3.73 -22.86
C ILE A 60 -5.45 -4.59 -22.12
N ALA A 61 -5.76 -5.77 -22.66
CA ALA A 61 -6.70 -6.71 -22.07
C ALA A 61 -5.99 -7.69 -21.11
N GLU A 62 -6.77 -8.32 -20.24
CA GLU A 62 -6.36 -9.47 -19.42
C GLU A 62 -5.17 -9.21 -18.48
N LEU A 63 -5.03 -7.98 -17.98
CA LEU A 63 -4.01 -7.67 -16.99
C LEU A 63 -4.41 -8.19 -15.59
N PRO A 64 -3.47 -8.76 -14.82
CA PRO A 64 -3.66 -8.94 -13.38
C PRO A 64 -3.87 -7.60 -12.68
N ALA A 65 -4.37 -7.62 -11.44
CA ALA A 65 -4.41 -6.40 -10.63
C ALA A 65 -2.99 -5.89 -10.38
N PHE A 66 -2.80 -4.57 -10.43
CA PHE A 66 -1.48 -3.95 -10.29
C PHE A 66 -1.57 -2.58 -9.59
N CYS A 67 -0.45 -2.16 -9.00
CA CYS A 67 -0.23 -0.82 -8.50
C CYS A 67 0.41 0.03 -9.61
N ARG A 68 -0.25 1.13 -9.98
CA ARG A 68 0.21 2.08 -10.99
C ARG A 68 0.77 3.32 -10.31
N VAL A 69 2.03 3.64 -10.56
CA VAL A 69 2.69 4.83 -10.04
C VAL A 69 3.11 5.71 -11.21
N VAL A 70 2.73 6.98 -11.18
CA VAL A 70 3.07 8.00 -12.20
C VAL A 70 3.82 9.13 -11.53
N GLY A 71 4.83 9.67 -12.18
CA GLY A 71 5.56 10.82 -11.66
C GLY A 71 6.48 11.48 -12.67
N VAL A 72 7.25 12.43 -12.16
CA VAL A 72 8.24 13.21 -12.91
C VAL A 72 9.57 13.19 -12.16
N ILE A 73 10.66 13.02 -12.89
CA ILE A 73 12.05 13.15 -12.41
C ILE A 73 12.68 14.38 -13.08
N GLY A 74 13.25 15.28 -12.29
CA GLY A 74 13.92 16.50 -12.75
C GLY A 74 15.30 16.67 -12.11
N PRO A 75 16.33 15.90 -12.53
CA PRO A 75 17.66 15.91 -11.91
C PRO A 75 18.46 17.20 -12.14
N SER A 76 18.09 18.00 -13.15
CA SER A 76 18.63 19.32 -13.47
C SER A 76 17.48 20.28 -13.83
N GLY A 77 17.74 21.60 -13.82
CA GLY A 77 16.70 22.62 -14.02
C GLY A 77 16.05 22.63 -15.41
N ASP A 78 16.68 22.00 -16.39
CA ASP A 78 16.23 21.83 -17.77
C ASP A 78 15.70 20.41 -18.07
N SER A 79 15.65 19.53 -17.07
CA SER A 79 15.20 18.15 -17.22
C SER A 79 13.78 17.95 -16.71
N HIS A 80 12.96 17.29 -17.52
CA HIS A 80 11.59 16.91 -17.20
C HIS A 80 11.30 15.52 -17.78
N ILE A 81 11.41 14.49 -16.94
CA ILE A 81 11.27 13.09 -17.36
C ILE A 81 10.00 12.54 -16.72
N GLU A 82 8.97 12.34 -17.53
CA GLU A 82 7.76 11.63 -17.11
C GLU A 82 8.04 10.14 -17.02
N PHE A 83 7.54 9.47 -15.99
CA PHE A 83 7.65 8.04 -15.83
C PHE A 83 6.37 7.41 -15.30
N GLU A 84 6.23 6.13 -15.56
CA GLU A 84 5.15 5.29 -15.07
C GLU A 84 5.70 3.90 -14.71
N VAL A 85 5.39 3.39 -13.51
CA VAL A 85 5.80 2.07 -13.02
C VAL A 85 4.57 1.25 -12.67
N TRP A 86 4.53 0.02 -13.19
CA TRP A 86 3.47 -0.94 -12.90
C TRP A 86 4.03 -2.11 -12.10
N MET A 87 3.41 -2.34 -10.95
CA MET A 87 3.85 -3.32 -9.97
C MET A 87 2.73 -4.33 -9.75
N PRO A 88 2.95 -5.64 -9.94
CA PRO A 88 1.92 -6.63 -9.64
C PRO A 88 1.40 -6.45 -8.21
N ALA A 89 0.08 -6.55 -8.01
CA ALA A 89 -0.51 -6.45 -6.68
C ALA A 89 -0.10 -7.62 -5.76
N SER A 90 0.41 -8.71 -6.34
CA SER A 90 0.86 -9.93 -5.65
C SER A 90 1.85 -10.71 -6.51
N GLY A 91 2.54 -11.68 -5.91
CA GLY A 91 3.41 -12.62 -6.65
C GLY A 91 4.82 -12.10 -6.93
N TRP A 92 5.36 -11.29 -6.02
CA TRP A 92 6.76 -10.89 -5.96
C TRP A 92 7.69 -12.02 -5.51
#